data_AF-A0A7S2JMI4-F1
#
_entry.id   AF-A0A7S2JMI4-F1
#
_cell.length_a   1.000
_cell.length_b   1.000
_cell.length_c   1.000
_cell.angle_alpha   90.00
_cell.angle_beta   90.00
_cell.angle_gamma   90.00
#
_symmetry.space_group_name_H-M   'P 1'
#
loop_
_entity.id
_entity.type
_entity.pdbx_description
1 polymer ?
#
loop_
_entity_poly.entity_id
_entity_poly.type
_entity_poly.pdbx_seq_one_letter_code
_entity_poly.pdbx_strand_id
1 'polypeptide(L)'
;DAIGALEAKVGSSPPEDIRDLHMLLQALASRAGCLALTGRRGPIYRLRTPAIEGILMSWMQSPVGKLREIGKVFKLMVGVVAMGAQPGQEGVNWRAIGYEAPDVVALRAAAQSPGSLDLAACRVPSLEAAPQRTLAGAGGAAPPDELVCDCVIVGSGPGGAVVAAELAEAGFRVALLEYGRWESADERECSELHAFRHMYQEAGNFFTKDRNLTILAGSALGGGAAVNW
;
A
#
# COMPACT_ATOMS: atom_id res chain seq x y z
N ASP A 1 -13.11 1.84 8.41
CA ASP A 1 -13.45 0.46 8.86
C ASP A 1 -13.10 -0.53 7.74
N ALA A 2 -13.24 -1.84 7.97
CA ALA A 2 -12.88 -2.87 6.99
C ALA A 2 -13.63 -2.74 5.65
N ILE A 3 -14.87 -2.22 5.68
CA ILE A 3 -15.68 -1.98 4.49
C ILE A 3 -15.07 -0.84 3.67
N GLY A 4 -14.77 0.31 4.30
CA GLY A 4 -14.10 1.41 3.59
C GLY A 4 -12.73 1.03 3.03
N ALA A 5 -12.00 0.12 3.68
CA ALA A 5 -10.75 -0.44 3.16
C ALA A 5 -10.97 -1.24 1.86
N LEU A 6 -11.99 -2.10 1.84
CA LEU A 6 -12.39 -2.86 0.66
C LEU A 6 -12.92 -1.96 -0.46
N GLU A 7 -13.74 -0.96 -0.14
CA GLU A 7 -14.27 0.01 -1.12
C GLU A 7 -13.15 0.78 -1.81
N ALA A 8 -12.17 1.27 -1.04
CA ALA A 8 -10.98 1.92 -1.61
C ALA A 8 -10.17 0.96 -2.49
N LYS A 9 -10.05 -0.32 -2.09
CA LYS A 9 -9.34 -1.35 -2.86
C LYS A 9 -10.03 -1.64 -4.19
N VAL A 10 -11.36 -1.76 -4.17
CA VAL A 10 -12.17 -1.98 -5.38
C VAL A 10 -12.13 -0.74 -6.27
N GLY A 11 -12.20 0.46 -5.69
CA GLY A 11 -12.18 1.73 -6.43
C GLY A 11 -10.85 2.02 -7.14
N SER A 12 -9.73 1.49 -6.65
CA SER A 12 -8.41 1.62 -7.30
C SER A 12 -8.07 0.49 -8.28
N SER A 13 -8.97 -0.50 -8.44
CA SER A 13 -8.74 -1.64 -9.33
C SER A 13 -9.14 -1.33 -10.78
N PRO A 14 -8.54 -2.00 -11.79
CA PRO A 14 -8.93 -1.84 -13.18
C PRO A 14 -10.42 -2.17 -13.43
N PRO A 15 -11.11 -1.47 -14.37
CA PRO A 15 -12.54 -1.69 -14.64
C PRO A 15 -12.90 -3.13 -15.03
N GLU A 16 -12.01 -3.83 -15.72
CA GLU A 16 -12.16 -5.24 -16.09
C GLU A 16 -12.16 -6.17 -14.86
N ASP A 17 -11.29 -5.90 -13.89
CA ASP A 17 -11.21 -6.68 -12.66
C ASP A 17 -12.47 -6.50 -11.81
N ILE A 18 -13.01 -5.26 -11.77
CA ILE A 18 -14.27 -4.96 -11.07
C ILE A 18 -15.43 -5.72 -11.72
N ARG A 19 -15.49 -5.78 -13.06
CA ARG A 19 -16.53 -6.51 -13.79
C ARG A 19 -16.44 -8.01 -13.51
N ASP A 20 -15.25 -8.59 -13.57
CA ASP A 20 -15.02 -10.00 -13.30
C ASP A 20 -15.40 -10.37 -11.85
N LEU A 21 -15.03 -9.53 -10.88
CA LEU A 21 -15.43 -9.68 -9.49
C LEU A 21 -16.96 -9.62 -9.34
N HIS A 22 -17.63 -8.68 -10.01
CA HIS A 22 -19.08 -8.57 -9.96
C HIS A 22 -19.78 -9.83 -10.50
N MET A 23 -19.32 -10.36 -11.65
CA MET A 23 -19.85 -11.61 -12.22
C MET A 23 -19.64 -12.80 -11.27
N LEU A 24 -18.48 -12.89 -10.65
CA LEU A 24 -18.16 -13.94 -9.67
C LEU A 24 -19.08 -13.86 -8.44
N LEU A 25 -19.29 -12.67 -7.89
CA LEU A 25 -20.17 -12.46 -6.74
C LEU A 25 -21.63 -12.78 -7.08
N GLN A 26 -22.11 -12.43 -8.28
CA GLN A 26 -23.44 -12.84 -8.75
C GLN A 26 -23.57 -14.36 -8.86
N ALA A 27 -22.55 -15.05 -9.38
CA ALA A 27 -22.54 -16.50 -9.44
C ALA A 27 -22.63 -17.12 -8.04
N LEU A 28 -21.85 -16.60 -7.07
CA LEU A 28 -21.84 -17.01 -5.66
C LEU A 28 -23.08 -16.57 -4.86
N ALA A 29 -23.92 -15.68 -5.41
CA ALA A 29 -25.23 -15.35 -4.85
C ALA A 29 -26.33 -16.30 -5.34
N SER A 30 -26.09 -17.02 -6.45
CA SER A 30 -27.06 -17.94 -7.05
C SER A 30 -26.88 -19.38 -6.56
N ARG A 31 -27.98 -20.15 -6.50
CA ARG A 31 -27.92 -21.57 -6.11
C ARG A 31 -27.10 -22.42 -7.09
N ALA A 32 -27.23 -22.14 -8.39
CA ALA A 32 -26.54 -22.87 -9.44
C ALA A 32 -25.04 -22.54 -9.48
N GLY A 33 -24.69 -21.24 -9.41
CA GLY A 33 -23.29 -20.81 -9.37
C GLY A 33 -22.57 -21.25 -8.10
N CYS A 34 -23.22 -21.22 -6.94
CA CYS A 34 -22.67 -21.83 -5.73
C CYS A 34 -22.40 -23.32 -5.89
N LEU A 35 -23.33 -24.08 -6.49
CA LEU A 35 -23.11 -25.51 -6.69
C LEU A 35 -21.92 -25.76 -7.61
N ALA A 36 -21.81 -24.99 -8.70
CA ALA A 36 -20.72 -25.11 -9.67
C ALA A 36 -19.36 -24.70 -9.08
N LEU A 37 -19.30 -23.61 -8.31
CA LEU A 37 -18.05 -23.06 -7.79
C LEU A 37 -17.62 -23.70 -6.47
N THR A 38 -18.56 -24.07 -5.60
CA THR A 38 -18.27 -24.51 -4.23
C THR A 38 -18.59 -25.99 -3.97
N GLY A 39 -19.27 -26.66 -4.91
CA GLY A 39 -19.81 -28.01 -4.70
C GLY A 39 -21.00 -28.06 -3.73
N ARG A 40 -21.51 -26.92 -3.26
CA ARG A 40 -22.59 -26.83 -2.27
C ARG A 40 -23.76 -26.00 -2.79
N ARG A 41 -24.98 -26.41 -2.44
CA ARG A 41 -26.21 -25.67 -2.77
C ARG A 41 -26.45 -24.55 -1.77
N GLY A 42 -26.61 -23.32 -2.28
CA GLY A 42 -26.98 -22.15 -1.50
C GLY A 42 -25.83 -21.16 -1.29
N PRO A 43 -26.13 -19.89 -0.96
CA PRO A 43 -25.14 -18.82 -0.93
C PRO A 43 -24.02 -19.07 0.07
N ILE A 44 -22.78 -18.78 -0.32
CA ILE A 44 -21.57 -19.07 0.49
C ILE A 44 -21.58 -18.36 1.85
N TYR A 45 -22.14 -17.16 1.93
CA TYR A 45 -22.23 -16.35 3.15
C TYR A 45 -23.21 -16.89 4.21
N ARG A 46 -23.98 -17.95 3.89
CA ARG A 46 -24.82 -18.66 4.89
C ARG A 46 -24.10 -19.83 5.56
N LEU A 47 -22.88 -20.17 5.10
CA LEU A 47 -22.09 -21.26 5.65
C LEU A 47 -21.33 -20.79 6.90
N ARG A 48 -20.92 -21.75 7.75
CA ARG A 48 -20.03 -21.47 8.89
C ARG A 48 -18.61 -21.20 8.40
N THR A 49 -17.84 -20.41 9.17
CA THR A 49 -16.46 -20.01 8.83
C THR A 49 -15.56 -21.18 8.39
N PRO A 50 -15.50 -22.34 9.09
CA PRO A 50 -14.62 -23.43 8.66
C PRO A 50 -14.99 -24.02 7.28
N ALA A 51 -16.28 -23.97 6.92
CA ALA A 51 -16.73 -24.43 5.61
C ALA A 51 -16.34 -23.44 4.50
N ILE A 52 -16.37 -22.13 4.78
CA ILE A 52 -15.93 -21.08 3.85
C ILE A 52 -14.42 -21.18 3.65
N GLU A 53 -13.64 -21.33 4.72
CA GLU A 53 -12.19 -21.53 4.67
C GLU A 53 -11.82 -22.75 3.82
N GLY A 54 -12.50 -23.89 4.04
CA GLY A 54 -12.28 -25.09 3.24
C GLY A 54 -12.55 -24.87 1.74
N ILE A 55 -13.58 -24.10 1.38
CA ILE A 55 -13.87 -23.74 -0.02
C ILE A 55 -12.74 -22.87 -0.59
N LEU A 56 -12.34 -21.81 0.12
CA LEU A 56 -11.26 -20.91 -0.34
C LEU A 56 -9.93 -21.67 -0.53
N MET A 57 -9.60 -22.56 0.40
CA MET A 57 -8.41 -23.42 0.31
C MET A 57 -8.50 -24.36 -0.90
N SER A 58 -9.67 -24.95 -1.15
CA SER A 58 -9.89 -25.81 -2.31
C SER A 58 -9.71 -25.08 -3.64
N TRP A 59 -10.11 -23.81 -3.71
CA TRP A 59 -9.92 -22.96 -4.88
C TRP A 59 -8.44 -22.66 -5.13
N MET A 60 -7.71 -22.26 -4.09
CA MET A 60 -6.28 -21.96 -4.18
C MET A 60 -5.43 -23.17 -4.61
N GLN A 61 -5.85 -24.38 -4.25
CA GLN A 61 -5.17 -25.63 -4.59
C GLN A 61 -5.75 -26.33 -5.84
N SER A 62 -6.73 -25.72 -6.51
CA SER A 62 -7.42 -26.34 -7.64
C SER A 62 -6.48 -26.56 -8.84
N PRO A 63 -6.61 -27.67 -9.60
CA PRO A 63 -5.93 -27.81 -10.89
C PRO A 63 -6.46 -26.80 -11.94
N VAL A 64 -7.68 -26.29 -11.76
CA VAL A 64 -8.29 -25.31 -12.66
C VAL A 64 -7.75 -23.91 -12.37
N GLY A 65 -7.03 -23.32 -13.33
CA GLY A 65 -6.39 -22.01 -13.17
C GLY A 65 -7.35 -20.90 -12.76
N LYS A 66 -8.56 -20.85 -13.35
CA LYS A 66 -9.57 -19.84 -12.99
C LYS A 66 -10.06 -19.95 -11.55
N LEU A 67 -10.18 -21.16 -10.99
CA LEU A 67 -10.52 -21.33 -9.58
C LEU A 67 -9.39 -20.86 -8.67
N ARG A 68 -8.12 -21.07 -9.05
CA ARG A 68 -6.98 -20.52 -8.30
C ARG A 68 -6.99 -19.00 -8.30
N GLU A 69 -7.24 -18.37 -9.45
CA GLU A 69 -7.35 -16.90 -9.54
C GLU A 69 -8.46 -16.36 -8.62
N ILE A 70 -9.64 -17.00 -8.64
CA ILE A 70 -10.74 -16.68 -7.73
C ILE A 70 -10.29 -16.78 -6.26
N GLY A 71 -9.63 -17.87 -5.88
CA GLY A 71 -9.11 -18.06 -4.52
C GLY A 71 -8.13 -16.98 -4.10
N LYS A 72 -7.23 -16.56 -4.99
CA LYS A 72 -6.26 -15.48 -4.74
C LYS A 72 -6.94 -14.12 -4.55
N VAL A 73 -7.96 -13.79 -5.34
CA VAL A 73 -8.73 -12.55 -5.20
C VAL A 73 -9.40 -12.49 -3.84
N PHE A 74 -10.08 -13.57 -3.42
CA PHE A 74 -10.67 -13.61 -2.09
C PHE A 74 -9.63 -13.56 -0.97
N LYS A 75 -8.48 -14.23 -1.11
CA LYS A 75 -7.36 -14.14 -0.17
C LYS A 75 -6.88 -12.69 -0.03
N LEU A 76 -6.72 -11.97 -1.14
CA LEU A 76 -6.31 -10.57 -1.13
C LEU A 76 -7.32 -9.69 -0.39
N MET A 77 -8.63 -9.86 -0.66
CA MET A 77 -9.69 -9.11 0.02
C MET A 77 -9.72 -9.40 1.52
N VAL A 78 -9.57 -10.67 1.93
CA VAL A 78 -9.44 -11.03 3.35
C VAL A 78 -8.20 -10.40 3.97
N GLY A 79 -7.08 -10.36 3.24
CA GLY A 79 -5.85 -9.70 3.67
C GLY A 79 -6.05 -8.21 3.97
N VAL A 80 -6.79 -7.49 3.13
CA VAL A 80 -7.13 -6.07 3.37
C VAL A 80 -7.91 -5.88 4.68
N VAL A 81 -8.82 -6.80 5.00
CA VAL A 81 -9.56 -6.76 6.28
C VAL A 81 -8.64 -7.12 7.45
N ALA A 82 -7.80 -8.13 7.29
CA ALA A 82 -6.90 -8.62 8.34
C ALA A 82 -5.80 -7.61 8.69
N MET A 83 -5.29 -6.86 7.71
CA MET A 83 -4.28 -5.80 7.84
C MET A 83 -4.90 -4.40 7.96
N GLY A 84 -6.22 -4.30 8.06
CA GLY A 84 -6.97 -3.04 8.00
C GLY A 84 -7.07 -2.29 9.34
N ALA A 85 -6.20 -2.59 10.31
CA ALA A 85 -6.22 -1.96 11.63
C ALA A 85 -6.10 -0.43 11.50
N GLN A 86 -7.01 0.29 12.15
CA GLN A 86 -6.97 1.75 12.25
C GLN A 86 -6.05 2.17 13.41
N PRO A 87 -5.59 3.43 13.47
CA PRO A 87 -4.85 3.94 14.63
C PRO A 87 -5.58 3.65 15.94
N GLY A 88 -4.84 3.10 16.92
CA GLY A 88 -5.40 2.75 18.22
C GLY A 88 -6.29 1.51 18.24
N GLN A 89 -6.48 0.82 17.11
CA GLN A 89 -7.10 -0.50 17.05
C GLN A 89 -6.03 -1.57 16.94
N GLU A 90 -6.20 -2.63 17.71
CA GLU A 90 -5.36 -3.81 17.61
C GLU A 90 -5.76 -4.61 16.36
N GLY A 91 -4.78 -4.88 15.48
CA GLY A 91 -5.00 -5.69 14.29
C GLY A 91 -5.36 -7.14 14.63
N VAL A 92 -6.22 -7.74 13.81
CA VAL A 92 -6.58 -9.16 13.93
C VAL A 92 -5.33 -10.03 13.73
N ASN A 93 -4.47 -9.63 12.80
CA ASN A 93 -3.15 -10.22 12.56
C ASN A 93 -2.23 -10.09 13.78
N TRP A 94 -2.19 -8.94 14.44
CA TRP A 94 -1.26 -8.67 15.54
C TRP A 94 -1.46 -9.62 16.72
N ARG A 95 -2.71 -9.79 17.18
CA ARG A 95 -3.05 -10.78 18.21
C ARG A 95 -2.65 -12.20 17.83
N ALA A 96 -2.90 -12.58 16.57
CA ALA A 96 -2.63 -13.93 16.09
C ALA A 96 -1.13 -14.25 16.05
N ILE A 97 -0.28 -13.25 15.83
CA ILE A 97 1.19 -13.42 15.81
C ILE A 97 1.86 -13.03 17.13
N GLY A 98 1.09 -12.63 18.16
CA GLY A 98 1.64 -12.15 19.42
C GLY A 98 2.39 -10.83 19.31
N TYR A 99 2.08 -10.01 18.30
CA TYR A 99 2.64 -8.67 18.14
C TYR A 99 1.86 -7.69 19.00
N GLU A 100 2.57 -7.03 19.92
CA GLU A 100 2.02 -5.96 20.73
C GLU A 100 2.25 -4.62 20.03
N ALA A 101 1.18 -3.85 19.87
CA ALA A 101 1.25 -2.57 19.19
C ALA A 101 2.22 -1.63 19.92
N PRO A 102 3.17 -1.00 19.22
CA PRO A 102 4.05 -0.04 19.86
C PRO A 102 3.29 1.20 20.31
N ASP A 103 3.65 1.76 21.47
CA ASP A 103 3.15 3.07 21.90
C ASP A 103 3.77 4.15 21.03
N VAL A 104 3.06 4.51 19.96
CA VAL A 104 3.48 5.51 18.96
C VAL A 104 3.69 6.89 19.58
N VAL A 105 2.98 7.24 20.65
CA VAL A 105 3.14 8.52 21.34
C VAL A 105 4.45 8.50 22.14
N ALA A 106 4.70 7.44 22.90
CA ALA A 106 5.95 7.26 23.61
C ALA A 106 7.15 7.19 22.66
N LEU A 107 7.03 6.49 21.52
CA LEU A 107 8.08 6.43 20.49
C LEU A 107 8.37 7.80 19.88
N ARG A 108 7.34 8.59 19.55
CA ARG A 108 7.53 9.96 19.05
C ARG A 108 8.20 10.85 20.08
N ALA A 109 7.80 10.77 21.35
CA ALA A 109 8.43 11.51 22.44
C ALA A 109 9.90 11.08 22.66
N ALA A 110 10.19 9.78 22.57
CA ALA A 110 11.54 9.24 22.64
C ALA A 110 12.40 9.70 21.46
N ALA A 111 11.86 9.76 20.25
CA ALA A 111 12.56 10.26 19.07
C ALA A 111 12.96 11.75 19.19
N GLN A 112 12.21 12.53 19.98
CA GLN A 112 12.49 13.94 20.26
C GLN A 112 13.47 14.14 21.45
N SER A 113 13.90 13.07 22.11
CA SER A 113 14.78 13.16 23.29
C SER A 113 16.23 13.52 22.89
N PRO A 114 16.97 14.32 23.67
CA PRO A 114 18.33 14.79 23.31
C PRO A 114 19.40 13.71 23.08
N GLY A 115 19.13 12.46 23.48
CA GLY A 115 20.02 11.30 23.29
C GLY A 115 19.52 10.30 22.24
N SER A 116 18.39 10.57 21.57
CA SER A 116 18.03 9.83 20.36
C SER A 116 19.08 10.10 19.28
N LEU A 117 19.25 9.16 18.35
CA LEU A 117 20.06 9.43 17.17
C LEU A 117 19.45 10.66 16.50
N ASP A 118 20.18 11.77 16.48
CA ASP A 118 19.68 13.01 15.91
C ASP A 118 19.64 12.90 14.39
N LEU A 119 18.57 12.26 13.90
CA LEU A 119 18.22 12.28 12.50
C LEU A 119 17.89 13.70 12.02
N ALA A 120 17.89 14.74 12.88
CA ALA A 120 17.92 16.13 12.43
C ALA A 120 19.24 16.52 11.76
N ALA A 121 20.35 15.86 12.04
CA ALA A 121 21.55 15.96 11.20
C ALA A 121 21.39 15.28 9.83
N CYS A 122 20.50 14.28 9.74
CA CYS A 122 20.04 13.67 8.49
C CYS A 122 18.76 14.33 7.94
N ARG A 123 18.21 15.36 8.59
CA ARG A 123 17.14 16.16 8.01
C ARG A 123 17.82 16.88 6.86
N VAL A 124 17.38 16.57 5.64
CA VAL A 124 17.53 17.50 4.52
C VAL A 124 17.08 18.86 5.08
N PRO A 125 17.96 19.88 5.16
CA PRO A 125 17.65 21.16 5.78
C PRO A 125 16.35 21.69 5.18
N SER A 126 15.27 21.50 5.93
CA SER A 126 13.90 21.80 5.57
C SER A 126 13.59 21.69 4.06
N LEU A 127 13.10 20.53 3.64
CA LEU A 127 12.17 20.46 2.50
C LEU A 127 10.98 21.44 2.65
N GLU A 128 10.72 21.98 3.84
CA GLU A 128 9.78 23.09 4.07
C GLU A 128 10.29 24.47 3.59
N ALA A 129 11.61 24.69 3.54
CA ALA A 129 12.20 25.94 3.04
C ALA A 129 12.56 25.86 1.55
N ALA A 130 12.90 24.67 1.04
CA ALA A 130 12.99 24.45 -0.40
C ALA A 130 11.57 24.45 -0.99
N PRO A 131 11.29 25.19 -2.07
CA PRO A 131 9.95 25.21 -2.66
C PRO A 131 9.58 23.81 -3.15
N GLN A 132 8.74 23.11 -2.39
CA GLN A 132 8.10 21.88 -2.86
C GLN A 132 7.14 22.27 -3.98
N ARG A 133 7.49 21.88 -5.19
CA ARG A 133 6.63 22.09 -6.35
C ARG A 133 5.97 20.77 -6.71
N THR A 134 4.73 20.61 -6.29
CA THR A 134 3.89 19.53 -6.81
C THR A 134 3.63 19.84 -8.28
N LEU A 135 4.27 19.10 -9.18
CA LEU A 135 3.95 19.18 -10.61
C LEU A 135 2.51 18.72 -10.78
N ALA A 136 1.63 19.61 -11.26
CA ALA A 136 0.25 19.23 -11.54
C ALA A 136 0.25 18.11 -12.60
N GLY A 137 -0.47 17.02 -12.32
CA GLY A 137 -0.73 15.98 -13.32
C GLY A 137 -1.40 16.58 -14.56
N ALA A 138 -1.30 15.87 -15.69
CA ALA A 138 -1.59 16.30 -17.07
C ALA A 138 -3.01 16.87 -17.40
N GLY A 139 -3.76 17.43 -16.45
CA GLY A 139 -5.13 17.93 -16.60
C GLY A 139 -5.33 19.45 -16.43
N GLY A 140 -4.27 20.24 -16.27
CA GLY A 140 -4.38 21.70 -16.19
C GLY A 140 -3.14 22.39 -16.75
N ALA A 141 -3.30 23.10 -17.86
CA ALA A 141 -2.23 23.82 -18.54
C ALA A 141 -1.76 25.04 -17.71
N ALA A 142 -0.96 24.80 -16.67
CA ALA A 142 0.05 25.78 -16.28
C ALA A 142 1.21 25.67 -17.29
N PRO A 143 1.87 26.78 -17.69
CA PRO A 143 3.06 26.70 -18.53
C PRO A 143 4.11 25.78 -17.88
N PRO A 144 4.93 25.04 -18.65
CA PRO A 144 5.97 24.20 -18.07
C PRO A 144 6.88 25.09 -17.23
N ASP A 145 6.86 24.88 -15.91
CA ASP A 145 7.76 25.56 -15.00
C ASP A 145 9.20 25.12 -15.34
N GLU A 146 9.95 26.00 -15.97
CA GLU A 146 11.34 25.72 -16.33
C GLU A 146 12.22 25.79 -15.07
N LEU A 147 12.78 24.65 -14.67
CA LEU A 147 13.71 24.54 -13.56
C LEU A 147 15.13 24.38 -14.10
N VAL A 148 15.98 25.38 -13.84
CA VAL A 148 17.40 25.31 -14.21
C VAL A 148 18.18 24.63 -13.11
N CYS A 149 18.72 23.45 -13.39
CA CYS A 149 19.57 22.67 -12.50
C CYS A 149 20.75 22.10 -13.29
N ASP A 150 21.79 21.68 -12.58
CA ASP A 150 22.95 21.03 -13.19
C ASP A 150 22.71 19.51 -13.32
N CYS A 151 21.91 18.94 -12.42
CA CYS A 151 21.55 17.51 -12.43
C CYS A 151 20.08 17.32 -12.02
N VAL A 152 19.42 16.34 -12.64
CA VAL A 152 18.10 15.84 -12.23
C VAL A 152 18.24 14.39 -11.77
N ILE A 153 17.78 14.10 -10.55
CA ILE A 153 17.69 12.75 -10.00
C ILE A 153 16.22 12.33 -10.00
N VAL A 154 15.94 11.18 -10.60
CA VAL A 154 14.59 10.61 -10.68
C VAL A 154 14.48 9.48 -9.66
N GLY A 155 13.65 9.67 -8.65
CA GLY A 155 13.45 8.78 -7.51
C GLY A 155 14.27 9.20 -6.29
N SER A 156 13.59 9.40 -5.17
CA SER A 156 14.14 9.76 -3.86
C SER A 156 14.45 8.55 -2.97
N GLY A 157 14.43 7.35 -3.53
CA GLY A 157 14.80 6.13 -2.82
C GLY A 157 16.26 6.15 -2.33
N PRO A 158 16.72 5.11 -1.61
CA PRO A 158 18.05 5.07 -0.99
C PRO A 158 19.20 5.43 -1.92
N GLY A 159 19.19 4.92 -3.15
CA GLY A 159 20.22 5.24 -4.13
C GLY A 159 20.16 6.68 -4.63
N GLY A 160 18.96 7.18 -4.95
CA GLY A 160 18.78 8.54 -5.46
C GLY A 160 19.06 9.61 -4.41
N ALA A 161 18.65 9.37 -3.16
CA ALA A 161 18.89 10.27 -2.04
C ALA A 161 20.39 10.46 -1.76
N VAL A 162 21.17 9.37 -1.76
CA VAL A 162 22.63 9.42 -1.55
C VAL A 162 23.30 10.21 -2.69
N VAL A 163 22.98 9.88 -3.95
CA VAL A 163 23.56 10.60 -5.10
C VAL A 163 23.21 12.08 -5.07
N ALA A 164 21.96 12.43 -4.72
CA ALA A 164 21.53 13.82 -4.62
C ALA A 164 22.30 14.58 -3.53
N ALA A 165 22.53 13.95 -2.37
CA ALA A 165 23.30 14.54 -1.28
C ALA A 165 24.76 14.81 -1.68
N GLU A 166 25.44 13.81 -2.23
CA GLU A 166 26.84 13.94 -2.67
C GLU A 166 27.03 15.03 -3.73
N LEU A 167 26.12 15.12 -4.71
CA LEU A 167 26.16 16.16 -5.73
C LEU A 167 25.87 17.56 -5.14
N ALA A 168 24.93 17.67 -4.21
CA ALA A 168 24.64 18.93 -3.54
C ALA A 168 25.81 19.42 -2.67
N GLU A 169 26.46 18.51 -1.94
CA GLU A 169 27.67 18.81 -1.14
C GLU A 169 28.85 19.23 -2.01
N ALA A 170 28.96 18.68 -3.22
CA ALA A 170 29.93 19.12 -4.23
C ALA A 170 29.58 20.47 -4.88
N GLY A 171 28.45 21.09 -4.53
CA GLY A 171 28.05 22.43 -4.99
C GLY A 171 27.19 22.46 -6.25
N PHE A 172 26.71 21.31 -6.74
CA PHE A 172 25.79 21.27 -7.88
C PHE A 172 24.37 21.67 -7.49
N ARG A 173 23.64 22.31 -8.40
CA ARG A 173 22.19 22.52 -8.28
C ARG A 173 21.48 21.26 -8.69
N VAL A 174 20.95 20.52 -7.72
CA VAL A 174 20.29 19.23 -7.96
C VAL A 174 18.78 19.38 -7.85
N ALA A 175 18.06 18.88 -8.86
CA ALA A 175 16.61 18.69 -8.79
C ALA A 175 16.31 17.22 -8.48
N LEU A 176 15.45 16.95 -7.50
CA LEU A 176 14.99 15.61 -7.15
C LEU A 176 13.51 15.47 -7.50
N LEU A 177 13.20 14.50 -8.37
CA LEU A 177 11.84 14.20 -8.80
C LEU A 177 11.38 12.88 -8.17
N GLU A 178 10.30 12.93 -7.39
CA GLU A 178 9.70 11.77 -6.75
C GLU A 178 8.25 11.60 -7.22
N TYR A 179 7.85 10.36 -7.48
CA TYR A 179 6.47 10.00 -7.82
C TYR A 179 5.57 9.95 -6.58
N GLY A 180 6.13 9.47 -5.48
CA GLY A 180 5.46 9.34 -4.20
C GLY A 180 5.20 10.64 -3.45
N ARG A 181 4.32 10.55 -2.45
CA ARG A 181 3.98 11.68 -1.58
C ARG A 181 5.08 11.93 -0.54
N TRP A 182 5.29 13.18 -0.18
CA TRP A 182 5.99 13.53 1.06
C TRP A 182 5.01 13.59 2.23
N GLU A 183 5.33 12.86 3.29
CA GLU A 183 4.61 12.94 4.57
C GLU A 183 5.61 13.34 5.64
N SER A 184 5.31 14.42 6.36
CA SER A 184 6.15 14.86 7.48
C SER A 184 6.10 13.84 8.62
N ALA A 185 7.12 13.83 9.47
CA ALA A 185 7.17 12.88 10.59
C ALA A 185 5.99 13.04 11.56
N ASP A 186 5.46 14.26 11.69
CA ASP A 186 4.32 14.58 12.56
C ASP A 186 2.99 14.16 11.91
N GLU A 187 2.89 14.23 10.59
CA GLU A 187 1.71 13.81 9.81
C GLU A 187 1.63 12.29 9.59
N ARG A 188 2.76 11.57 9.69
CA ARG A 188 2.83 10.13 9.42
C ARG A 188 1.95 9.33 10.38
N GLU A 189 0.80 8.88 9.89
CA GLU A 189 -0.09 8.00 10.62
C GLU A 189 0.53 6.59 10.72
N CYS A 190 0.71 6.09 11.94
CA CYS A 190 1.20 4.73 12.19
C CYS A 190 0.06 3.71 12.03
N SER A 191 -0.42 3.57 10.80
CA SER A 191 -1.55 2.71 10.42
C SER A 191 -1.17 1.91 9.18
N GLU A 192 -1.32 0.59 9.25
CA GLU A 192 -1.04 -0.31 8.11
C GLU A 192 -1.90 0.09 6.91
N LEU A 193 -3.17 0.42 7.13
CA LEU A 193 -4.08 0.83 6.05
C LEU A 193 -3.67 2.17 5.43
N HIS A 194 -3.26 3.14 6.25
CA HIS A 194 -2.76 4.43 5.77
C HIS A 194 -1.50 4.22 4.92
N ALA A 195 -0.53 3.47 5.43
CA ALA A 195 0.70 3.16 4.73
C ALA A 195 0.42 2.48 3.39
N PHE A 196 -0.42 1.43 3.36
CA PHE A 196 -0.82 0.79 2.10
C PHE A 196 -1.42 1.80 1.13
N ARG A 197 -2.33 2.68 1.54
CA ARG A 197 -3.00 3.62 0.64
C ARG A 197 -2.09 4.72 0.10
N HIS A 198 -1.19 5.25 0.92
CA HIS A 198 -0.48 6.50 0.64
C HIS A 198 1.01 6.32 0.37
N MET A 199 1.60 5.23 0.83
CA MET A 199 3.04 5.00 0.79
C MET A 199 3.45 3.79 -0.05
N TYR A 200 2.52 2.96 -0.53
CA TYR A 200 2.83 1.85 -1.44
C TYR A 200 2.28 2.11 -2.84
N GLN A 201 3.05 1.71 -3.85
CA GLN A 201 2.64 1.77 -5.24
C GLN A 201 1.33 0.99 -5.45
N GLU A 202 0.38 1.60 -6.16
CA GLU A 202 -0.96 1.04 -6.43
C GLU A 202 -1.71 0.55 -5.17
N ALA A 203 -1.45 1.18 -4.03
CA ALA A 203 -1.97 0.75 -2.74
C ALA A 203 -1.66 -0.73 -2.38
N GLY A 204 -0.47 -1.20 -2.78
CA GLY A 204 -0.04 -2.60 -2.65
C GLY A 204 -0.72 -3.56 -3.64
N ASN A 205 -1.35 -3.05 -4.71
CA ASN A 205 -1.87 -3.86 -5.83
C ASN A 205 -0.86 -4.11 -6.93
N PHE A 206 0.44 -3.93 -6.67
CA PHE A 206 1.43 -4.16 -7.69
C PHE A 206 1.76 -5.66 -7.79
N PHE A 207 1.07 -6.37 -8.69
CA PHE A 207 1.17 -7.83 -8.85
C PHE A 207 1.37 -8.26 -10.31
N THR A 208 1.88 -9.48 -10.50
CA THR A 208 1.91 -10.12 -11.83
C THR A 208 0.49 -10.35 -12.35
N LYS A 209 0.32 -10.43 -13.68
CA LYS A 209 -1.00 -10.62 -14.33
C LYS A 209 -1.78 -11.83 -13.80
N ASP A 210 -1.06 -12.87 -13.37
CA ASP A 210 -1.60 -14.11 -12.79
C ASP A 210 -1.60 -14.11 -11.25
N ARG A 211 -1.30 -12.96 -10.62
CA ARG A 211 -1.32 -12.75 -9.16
C ARG A 211 -0.50 -13.77 -8.36
N ASN A 212 0.53 -14.37 -8.97
CA ASN A 212 1.44 -15.30 -8.29
C ASN A 212 2.54 -14.56 -7.52
N LEU A 213 2.89 -13.33 -7.90
CA LEU A 213 3.84 -12.49 -7.21
C LEU A 213 3.21 -11.13 -6.92
N THR A 214 3.33 -10.67 -5.67
CA THR A 214 3.00 -9.32 -5.24
C THR A 214 4.30 -8.61 -4.88
N ILE A 215 4.48 -7.39 -5.39
CA ILE A 215 5.63 -6.52 -5.13
C ILE A 215 5.16 -5.38 -4.23
N LEU A 216 5.73 -5.30 -3.03
CA LEU A 216 5.50 -4.19 -2.12
C LEU A 216 6.55 -3.10 -2.39
N ALA A 217 6.23 -2.21 -3.32
CA ALA A 217 7.10 -1.09 -3.68
C ALA A 217 6.67 0.20 -2.96
N GLY A 218 7.62 0.88 -2.32
CA GLY A 218 7.38 2.19 -1.70
C GLY A 218 7.16 3.29 -2.75
N SER A 219 6.14 4.11 -2.53
CA SER A 219 5.72 5.27 -3.32
C SER A 219 5.57 6.48 -2.38
N ALA A 220 6.67 6.84 -1.74
CA ALA A 220 6.77 8.00 -0.85
C ALA A 220 8.17 8.62 -1.00
N LEU A 221 8.36 9.85 -0.50
CA LEU A 221 9.71 10.40 -0.37
C LEU A 221 10.57 9.47 0.51
N GLY A 222 11.72 9.01 -0.01
CA GLY A 222 12.54 7.95 0.58
C GLY A 222 12.33 6.55 -0.05
N GLY A 223 11.34 6.41 -0.94
CA GLY A 223 11.04 5.19 -1.68
C GLY A 223 10.82 3.98 -0.77
N GLY A 224 11.46 2.86 -1.09
CA GLY A 224 11.38 1.63 -0.29
C GLY A 224 11.87 1.78 1.15
N ALA A 225 12.78 2.73 1.43
CA ALA A 225 13.25 2.99 2.80
C ALA A 225 12.26 3.81 3.64
N ALA A 226 11.19 4.33 3.04
CA ALA A 226 10.11 4.95 3.79
C ALA A 226 9.09 3.93 4.32
N VAL A 227 9.11 2.70 3.79
CA VAL A 227 8.11 1.66 4.08
C VAL A 227 8.73 0.35 4.58
N ASN A 228 10.05 0.25 4.63
CA ASN A 228 10.74 -0.88 5.24
C ASN A 228 10.67 -0.79 6.78
N TRP A 229 10.92 -1.94 7.42
CA TRP A 229 10.96 -2.07 8.87
C TRP A 229 12.39 -2.34 9.33
#